data_AF-A0A3B9VC05-F1
#
_entry.id   AF-A0A3B9VC05-F1
#
_cell.length_a   1.000
_cell.length_b   1.000
_cell.length_c   1.000
_cell.angle_alpha   90.00
_cell.angle_beta   90.00
_cell.angle_gamma   90.00
#
_symmetry.space_group_name_H-M   'P 1'
#
loop_
_entity.id
_entity.type
_entity.pdbx_description
1 polymer ?
#
loop_
_entity_poly.entity_id
_entity_poly.type
_entity_poly.pdbx_seq_one_letter_code
_entity_poly.pdbx_strand_id
1 'polypeptide(L)'
;SLSDLLTPWETIKRRLKLAAEGDFVIILYNPKSKARTFQLEEAIDMISSSRGAHTPVGIVKNGTREGEDIKIATLKELPVHYDFIDMSTILIIGNSTTFVSNNKMITPRGYNVRI
;
A
#
# COMPACT_ATOMS: atom_id res chain seq x y z
N SER A 1 -3.52 -7.92 5.35
CA SER A 1 -4.93 -7.55 5.61
C SER A 1 -4.95 -6.56 6.76
N LEU A 2 -5.73 -5.48 6.65
CA LEU A 2 -5.95 -4.53 7.76
C LEU A 2 -7.22 -4.85 8.59
N SER A 3 -7.95 -5.91 8.26
CA SER A 3 -9.07 -6.35 9.08
C SER A 3 -8.58 -6.99 10.39
N ASP A 4 -8.97 -6.38 11.50
CA ASP A 4 -8.71 -6.78 12.88
C ASP A 4 -9.76 -7.72 13.49
N LEU A 5 -10.83 -8.05 12.74
CA LEU A 5 -11.97 -8.85 13.22
C LEU A 5 -11.57 -10.14 13.98
N LEU A 6 -10.56 -10.86 13.48
CA LEU A 6 -10.05 -12.11 14.07
C LEU A 6 -8.54 -12.05 14.32
N THR A 7 -7.91 -10.89 14.13
CA THR A 7 -6.47 -10.73 14.28
C THR A 7 -6.23 -9.45 15.09
N PRO A 8 -5.68 -9.56 16.32
CA PRO A 8 -5.44 -8.37 17.13
C PRO A 8 -4.63 -7.32 16.38
N TRP A 9 -5.05 -6.06 16.50
CA TRP A 9 -4.43 -4.94 15.77
C TRP A 9 -2.91 -4.85 16.02
N GLU A 10 -2.46 -5.09 17.25
CA GLU A 10 -1.02 -5.13 17.60
C GLU A 10 -0.23 -6.16 16.78
N THR A 11 -0.84 -7.30 16.43
CA THR A 11 -0.21 -8.30 15.55
C THR A 11 -0.06 -7.75 14.13
N ILE A 12 -1.07 -7.02 13.63
CA ILE A 12 -1.04 -6.39 12.31
C ILE A 12 0.03 -5.28 12.28
N LYS A 13 0.06 -4.41 13.29
CA LYS A 13 1.10 -3.36 13.43
C LYS A 13 2.51 -3.92 13.42
N ARG A 14 2.76 -5.01 14.18
CA ARG A 14 4.06 -5.68 14.17
C ARG A 14 4.44 -6.16 12.76
N ARG A 15 3.50 -6.72 12.01
CA ARG A 15 3.74 -7.16 10.62
C ARG A 15 4.02 -5.98 9.69
N LEU A 16 3.25 -4.90 9.79
CA LEU A 16 3.44 -3.69 9.00
C LEU A 16 4.82 -3.08 9.24
N LYS A 17 5.19 -2.91 10.51
CA LYS A 17 6.50 -2.39 10.91
C LYS A 17 7.64 -3.22 10.32
N LEU A 18 7.62 -4.54 10.53
CA LEU A 18 8.70 -5.42 10.07
C LEU A 18 8.75 -5.52 8.53
N ALA A 19 7.60 -5.50 7.85
CA ALA A 19 7.56 -5.47 6.39
C ALA A 19 8.10 -4.14 5.83
N ALA A 20 7.78 -3.03 6.49
CA ALA A 20 8.32 -1.73 6.14
C ALA A 20 9.85 -1.70 6.39
N GLU A 21 10.33 -2.02 7.59
CA GLU A 21 11.76 -2.04 7.89
C GLU A 21 12.57 -2.98 6.99
N GLY A 22 11.99 -4.12 6.59
CA GLY A 22 12.62 -5.10 5.69
C GLY A 22 12.62 -4.72 4.20
N ASP A 23 12.23 -3.50 3.85
CA ASP A 23 12.12 -3.00 2.46
C ASP A 23 11.27 -3.88 1.52
N PHE A 24 10.25 -4.56 2.05
CA PHE A 24 9.32 -5.33 1.22
C PHE A 24 8.39 -4.41 0.43
N VAL A 25 7.98 -4.88 -0.75
CA VAL A 25 6.74 -4.44 -1.38
C VAL A 25 5.57 -4.95 -0.54
N ILE A 26 4.61 -4.08 -0.23
CA ILE A 26 3.51 -4.38 0.71
C ILE A 26 2.19 -4.36 -0.04
N ILE A 27 1.38 -5.42 0.09
CA ILE A 27 0.02 -5.47 -0.44
C ILE A 27 -0.99 -5.47 0.72
N LEU A 28 -1.82 -4.43 0.79
CA LEU A 28 -2.85 -4.28 1.82
C LEU A 28 -4.21 -4.69 1.26
N TYR A 29 -4.72 -5.79 1.80
CA TYR A 29 -6.10 -6.25 1.63
C TYR A 29 -7.02 -5.68 2.71
N ASN A 30 -8.30 -5.51 2.38
CA ASN A 30 -9.32 -4.96 3.27
C ASN A 30 -8.87 -3.63 3.91
N PRO A 31 -8.42 -2.65 3.11
CA PRO A 31 -7.73 -1.48 3.63
C PRO A 31 -8.64 -0.57 4.46
N LYS A 32 -9.91 -0.44 4.09
CA LYS A 32 -10.88 0.44 4.77
C LYS A 32 -12.29 -0.15 4.70
N SER A 33 -13.01 -0.06 5.81
CA SER A 33 -14.45 -0.35 5.85
C SER A 33 -15.21 0.88 6.36
N LYS A 34 -16.54 0.92 6.19
CA LYS A 34 -17.36 2.04 6.67
C LYS A 34 -17.22 2.32 8.18
N ALA A 35 -16.99 1.28 8.99
CA ALA A 35 -16.90 1.39 10.45
C ALA A 35 -15.45 1.58 10.97
N ARG A 36 -14.44 1.40 10.11
CA ARG A 36 -13.03 1.27 10.50
C ARG A 36 -12.17 2.06 9.53
N THR A 37 -11.89 3.30 9.90
CA THR A 37 -11.16 4.27 9.08
C THR A 37 -9.73 4.48 9.59
N PHE A 38 -9.49 4.42 10.91
CA PHE A 38 -8.19 4.73 11.51
C PHE A 38 -7.09 3.72 11.15
N GLN A 39 -7.42 2.45 10.91
CA GLN A 39 -6.42 1.41 10.61
C GLN A 39 -5.64 1.72 9.33
N LEU A 40 -6.31 2.31 8.33
CA LEU A 40 -5.64 2.71 7.09
C LEU A 40 -4.65 3.83 7.39
N GLU A 41 -5.10 4.89 8.06
CA GLU A 41 -4.27 6.04 8.44
C GLU A 41 -3.03 5.60 9.22
N GLU A 42 -3.22 4.84 10.31
CA GLU A 42 -2.13 4.35 11.14
C GLU A 42 -1.18 3.43 10.35
N ALA A 43 -1.71 2.55 9.49
CA ALA A 43 -0.86 1.69 8.65
C ALA A 43 0.00 2.51 7.68
N ILE A 44 -0.55 3.55 7.06
CA ILE A 44 0.17 4.42 6.15
C ILE A 44 1.23 5.25 6.88
N ASP A 45 0.94 5.76 8.08
CA ASP A 45 1.92 6.47 8.91
C ASP A 45 3.09 5.56 9.33
N MET A 46 2.79 4.34 9.74
CA MET A 46 3.80 3.35 10.10
C MET A 46 4.72 2.99 8.92
N ILE A 47 4.14 2.79 7.73
CA ILE A 47 4.92 2.49 6.52
C ILE A 47 5.74 3.71 6.09
N SER A 48 5.14 4.90 6.11
CA SER A 48 5.79 6.16 5.73
C SER A 48 6.96 6.51 6.64
N SER A 49 6.96 6.04 7.88
CA SER A 49 8.10 6.20 8.80
C SER A 49 9.38 5.49 8.32
N SER A 50 9.25 4.46 7.45
CA SER A 50 10.37 3.69 6.88
C SER A 50 10.50 3.85 5.36
N ARG A 51 9.71 4.73 4.74
CA ARG A 51 9.60 4.88 3.28
C ARG A 51 9.66 6.35 2.88
N GLY A 52 10.15 6.62 1.68
CA GLY A 52 10.11 7.97 1.13
C GLY A 52 8.68 8.41 0.82
N ALA A 53 8.37 9.69 1.03
CA ALA A 53 7.06 10.28 0.72
C ALA A 53 6.62 10.06 -0.75
N HIS A 54 7.59 9.91 -1.66
CA HIS A 54 7.38 9.67 -3.09
C HIS A 54 7.26 8.18 -3.46
N THR A 55 7.25 7.27 -2.48
CA THR A 55 7.10 5.83 -2.75
C THR A 55 5.79 5.58 -3.50
N PRO A 56 5.82 4.94 -4.68
CA PRO A 56 4.62 4.67 -5.45
C PRO A 56 3.63 3.76 -4.73
N VAL A 57 2.33 4.07 -4.88
CA VAL A 57 1.20 3.31 -4.37
C VAL A 57 0.21 3.06 -5.50
N GLY A 58 -0.07 1.80 -5.78
CA GLY A 58 -1.15 1.37 -6.66
C GLY A 58 -2.43 1.19 -5.87
N ILE A 59 -3.52 1.77 -6.36
CA ILE A 59 -4.86 1.68 -5.77
C ILE A 59 -5.74 0.98 -6.79
N VAL A 60 -6.07 -0.29 -6.52
CA VAL A 60 -6.81 -1.15 -7.46
C VAL A 60 -8.17 -1.45 -6.87
N LYS A 61 -9.22 -0.89 -7.45
CA LYS A 61 -10.61 -1.13 -7.06
C LYS A 61 -11.27 -2.10 -8.01
N ASN A 62 -12.06 -3.05 -7.47
CA ASN A 62 -12.78 -4.05 -8.26
C ASN A 62 -11.90 -4.81 -9.27
N GLY A 63 -10.64 -5.09 -8.91
CA GLY A 63 -9.69 -5.72 -9.82
C GLY A 63 -10.24 -6.99 -10.46
N THR A 64 -10.07 -7.13 -11.78
CA THR A 64 -10.56 -8.23 -12.64
C THR A 64 -12.09 -8.39 -12.70
N ARG A 65 -12.85 -7.37 -12.28
CA ARG A 65 -14.32 -7.37 -12.29
C ARG A 65 -14.86 -6.17 -13.06
N GLU A 66 -16.16 -6.17 -13.30
CA GLU A 66 -16.85 -4.99 -13.84
C GLU A 66 -16.64 -3.78 -12.91
N GLY A 67 -16.36 -2.61 -13.49
CA GLY A 67 -16.04 -1.40 -12.74
C GLY A 67 -14.65 -1.37 -12.13
N GLU A 68 -13.68 -2.11 -12.70
CA GLU A 68 -12.26 -1.97 -12.37
C GLU A 68 -11.80 -0.52 -12.60
N ASP A 69 -11.15 0.06 -11.60
CA ASP A 69 -10.53 1.38 -11.67
C ASP A 69 -9.18 1.35 -10.92
N ILE A 70 -8.14 1.83 -11.59
CA ILE A 70 -6.75 1.76 -11.16
C ILE A 70 -6.18 3.17 -11.10
N LYS A 71 -5.64 3.53 -9.94
CA LYS A 71 -4.92 4.79 -9.74
C LYS A 71 -3.50 4.49 -9.27
N ILE A 72 -2.56 5.33 -9.68
CA ILE A 72 -1.21 5.37 -9.14
C ILE A 72 -1.04 6.71 -8.44
N ALA A 73 -0.60 6.68 -7.20
CA ALA A 73 -0.30 7.83 -6.37
C ALA A 73 1.05 7.61 -5.66
N THR A 74 1.48 8.56 -4.85
CA THR A 74 2.55 8.37 -3.87
C THR A 74 2.00 8.19 -2.46
N LEU A 75 2.81 7.72 -1.51
CA LEU A 75 2.43 7.68 -0.09
C LEU A 75 1.92 9.05 0.41
N LYS A 76 2.55 10.14 -0.04
CA LYS A 76 2.12 11.52 0.27
C LYS A 76 0.74 11.88 -0.28
N GLU A 77 0.41 11.39 -1.46
CA GLU A 77 -0.85 11.73 -2.17
C GLU A 77 -1.99 10.79 -1.82
N LEU A 78 -1.69 9.60 -1.28
CA LEU A 78 -2.68 8.58 -0.95
C LEU A 78 -3.86 9.09 -0.10
N PRO A 79 -3.69 10.00 0.89
CA PRO A 79 -4.81 10.55 1.66
C PRO A 79 -5.92 11.19 0.81
N VAL A 80 -5.58 11.81 -0.33
CA VAL A 80 -6.56 12.41 -1.25
C VAL A 80 -7.49 11.35 -1.86
N HIS A 81 -7.09 10.08 -1.85
CA HIS A 81 -7.84 8.97 -2.40
C HIS A 81 -8.58 8.14 -1.35
N TYR A 82 -8.57 8.52 -0.07
CA TYR A 82 -9.20 7.73 1.00
C TYR A 82 -10.70 7.49 0.80
N ASP A 83 -11.42 8.41 0.15
CA ASP A 83 -12.86 8.23 -0.15
C ASP A 83 -13.13 7.24 -1.28
N PHE A 84 -12.13 6.98 -2.12
CA PHE A 84 -12.21 5.98 -3.18
C PHE A 84 -11.96 4.55 -2.64
N ILE A 85 -11.22 4.43 -1.54
CA ILE A 85 -10.76 3.18 -0.95
C ILE A 85 -11.85 2.55 -0.07
N ASP A 86 -12.19 1.29 -0.37
CA ASP A 86 -13.15 0.50 0.39
C ASP A 86 -12.75 -1.00 0.44
N MET A 87 -13.69 -1.86 0.84
CA MET A 87 -13.49 -3.31 0.97
C MET A 87 -13.21 -4.04 -0.36
N SER A 88 -13.52 -3.42 -1.51
CA SER A 88 -13.21 -3.94 -2.85
C SER A 88 -11.87 -3.44 -3.40
N THR A 89 -11.13 -2.69 -2.60
CA THR A 89 -9.86 -2.07 -2.99
C THR A 89 -8.67 -2.84 -2.43
N ILE A 90 -7.61 -2.96 -3.23
CA ILE A 90 -6.29 -3.44 -2.82
C ILE A 90 -5.30 -2.29 -2.99
N LEU A 91 -4.44 -2.09 -1.99
CA LEU A 91 -3.31 -1.15 -2.08
C LEU A 91 -2.03 -1.93 -2.30
N ILE A 92 -1.22 -1.50 -3.26
CA ILE A 92 0.10 -2.05 -3.56
C ILE A 92 1.11 -0.94 -3.30
N ILE A 93 1.91 -1.05 -2.24
CA ILE A 93 2.90 -0.06 -1.84
C ILE A 93 4.28 -0.56 -2.26
N GLY A 94 4.96 0.23 -3.09
CA GLY A 94 6.31 -0.06 -3.54
C GLY A 94 7.33 -0.12 -2.39
N ASN A 95 8.49 -0.69 -2.69
CA ASN A 95 9.67 -0.57 -1.85
C ASN A 95 10.55 0.62 -2.26
N SER A 96 11.71 0.78 -1.62
CA SER A 96 12.64 1.89 -1.89
C SER A 96 13.12 2.01 -3.35
N THR A 97 13.10 0.91 -4.11
CA THR A 97 13.54 0.87 -5.52
C THR A 97 12.40 1.00 -6.53
N THR A 98 11.15 1.03 -6.06
CA THR A 98 9.98 1.04 -6.93
C THR A 98 9.76 2.43 -7.51
N PHE A 99 9.56 2.52 -8.82
CA PHE A 99 9.28 3.77 -9.52
C PHE A 99 8.11 3.61 -10.49
N VAL A 100 7.61 4.73 -11.03
CA VAL A 100 6.55 4.75 -12.03
C VAL A 100 7.14 5.10 -13.40
N SER A 101 6.81 4.32 -14.43
CA SER A 101 7.15 4.62 -15.81
C SER A 101 6.04 4.11 -16.73
N ASN A 102 5.67 4.92 -17.73
CA ASN A 102 4.58 4.61 -18.67
C ASN A 102 3.29 4.17 -17.96
N ASN A 103 2.91 4.89 -16.90
CA ASN A 103 1.75 4.61 -16.04
C ASN A 103 1.76 3.18 -15.44
N LYS A 104 2.94 2.61 -15.20
CA LYS A 104 3.14 1.32 -14.55
C LYS A 104 4.08 1.47 -13.37
N MET A 105 3.78 0.80 -12.27
CA MET A 105 4.72 0.63 -11.16
C MET A 105 5.71 -0.48 -11.50
N ILE A 106 7.00 -0.19 -11.31
CA ILE A 106 8.09 -1.10 -11.64
C ILE A 106 9.01 -1.18 -10.43
N THR A 107 9.18 -2.39 -9.90
CA THR A 107 10.25 -2.72 -8.95
C THR A 107 11.32 -3.49 -9.73
N PRO A 108 12.51 -2.89 -9.97
CA PRO A 108 13.55 -3.54 -10.76
C PRO A 108 14.08 -4.79 -10.05
N ARG A 109 14.39 -5.83 -10.82
CA ARG A 109 14.96 -7.09 -10.29
C ARG A 109 16.43 -6.99 -9.86
N GLY A 110 17.09 -5.84 -10.07
CA GLY A 110 18.47 -5.60 -9.65
C GLY A 110 19.56 -5.95 -10.67
N TYR A 111 19.28 -6.08 -11.97
CA TYR A 111 20.30 -6.43 -12.99
C TYR A 111 21.39 -5.35 -13.26
N ASN A 112 21.44 -4.28 -12.46
CA ASN A 112 22.52 -3.27 -12.51
C ASN A 112 23.48 -3.40 -11.32
N VAL A 113 23.90 -4.61 -10.97
CA VAL A 113 25.14 -4.80 -10.21
C VAL A 113 26.29 -4.79 -11.21
N ARG A 114 26.80 -3.62 -11.55
CA ARG A 114 28.20 -3.52 -11.99
C ARG A 114 29.03 -3.50 -10.71
N ILE A 115 29.65 -4.64 -10.42
CA ILE A 115 30.75 -4.75 -9.44
C ILE A 115 31.90 -3.86 -9.92
#